data_AF-A0A840QGB9-F1
#
_entry.id   AF-A0A840QGB9-F1
#
_cell.length_a   1.000
_cell.length_b   1.000
_cell.length_c   1.000
_cell.angle_alpha   90.00
_cell.angle_beta   90.00
_cell.angle_gamma   90.00
#
_symmetry.space_group_name_H-M   'P 1'
#
loop_
_entity.id
_entity.type
_entity.pdbx_description
1 polymer ?
#
loop_
_entity_poly.entity_id
_entity_poly.type
_entity_poly.pdbx_seq_one_letter_code
_entity_poly.pdbx_strand_id
1 'polypeptide(L)'
;MKVYGSLLLQAGNAHARAGNAVAAKHFLGEARQIAAKVPDGQCYHSSIFGPSSIAMQHTDIAINLGEFGDALAASKTMPGGGSALHLLGKCRHDTDRALVHLKTGDTDKAVALLSSTASAAPFWFQNQRLSKSIVKDLLHTPASKSPQLRGLATKLGVC
;
A
#
# COMPACT_ATOMS: atom_id res chain seq x y z
N MET A 1 -5.56 9.39 22.05
CA MET A 1 -4.74 9.89 20.93
C MET A 1 -4.72 8.93 19.73
N LYS A 2 -4.33 7.66 19.91
CA LYS A 2 -4.29 6.66 18.81
C LYS A 2 -5.65 6.38 18.15
N VAL A 3 -6.72 6.22 18.94
CA VAL A 3 -8.08 5.97 18.41
C VAL A 3 -8.58 7.13 17.55
N TYR A 4 -8.45 8.36 18.03
CA TYR A 4 -8.84 9.56 17.29
C TYR A 4 -8.05 9.70 15.97
N GLY A 5 -6.73 9.47 16.01
CA GLY A 5 -5.90 9.42 14.81
C GLY A 5 -6.35 8.36 13.80
N SER A 6 -6.69 7.15 14.26
CA SER A 6 -7.22 6.10 13.39
C SER A 6 -8.58 6.45 12.79
N LEU A 7 -9.46 7.15 13.52
CA LEU A 7 -10.74 7.62 12.99
C LEU A 7 -10.55 8.66 11.88
N LEU A 8 -9.60 9.59 12.05
CA LEU A 8 -9.24 10.55 11.00
C LEU A 8 -8.72 9.85 9.74
N LEU A 9 -7.90 8.81 9.87
CA LEU A 9 -7.46 8.00 8.73
C LEU A 9 -8.62 7.29 8.02
N GLN A 10 -9.59 6.76 8.79
CA GLN A 10 -10.79 6.16 8.22
C GLN A 10 -11.64 7.18 7.44
N ALA A 11 -11.80 8.40 7.97
CA ALA A 11 -12.48 9.50 7.29
C ALA A 11 -11.76 9.89 6.00
N GLY A 12 -10.43 10.07 6.07
CA GLY A 12 -9.61 10.39 4.89
C GLY A 12 -9.75 9.36 3.78
N ASN A 13 -9.68 8.06 4.12
CA ASN A 13 -9.90 6.96 3.17
C ASN A 13 -11.31 6.94 2.57
N ALA A 14 -12.33 7.23 3.37
CA ALA A 14 -13.71 7.29 2.88
C ALA A 14 -13.88 8.44 1.86
N HIS A 15 -13.34 9.62 2.15
CA HIS A 15 -13.35 10.74 1.22
C HIS A 15 -12.52 10.48 -0.04
N ALA A 16 -11.37 9.81 0.08
CA ALA A 16 -10.56 9.43 -1.07
C ALA A 16 -11.32 8.51 -2.03
N ARG A 17 -12.00 7.49 -1.50
CA ARG A 17 -12.86 6.60 -2.31
C ARG A 17 -14.05 7.33 -2.95
N ALA A 18 -14.52 8.42 -2.34
CA ALA A 18 -15.55 9.28 -2.89
C ALA A 18 -15.01 10.35 -3.88
N GLY A 19 -13.70 10.36 -4.17
CA GLY A 19 -13.06 11.34 -5.05
C GLY A 19 -12.88 12.73 -4.45
N ASN A 20 -13.17 12.93 -3.15
CA ASN A 20 -13.00 14.21 -2.48
C ASN A 20 -11.55 14.37 -1.97
N ALA A 21 -10.67 14.78 -2.88
CA ALA A 21 -9.24 14.95 -2.61
C ALA A 21 -8.95 15.96 -1.48
N VAL A 22 -9.71 17.07 -1.42
CA VAL A 22 -9.50 18.13 -0.42
C VAL A 22 -9.77 17.59 0.98
N ALA A 23 -10.93 16.96 1.20
CA ALA A 23 -11.28 16.40 2.49
C ALA A 23 -10.35 15.23 2.87
N ALA A 24 -10.00 14.37 1.91
CA ALA A 24 -9.08 13.26 2.15
C ALA A 24 -7.71 13.75 2.67
N LYS A 25 -7.13 14.77 2.01
CA LYS A 25 -5.85 15.36 2.40
C LYS A 25 -5.93 16.12 3.72
N HIS A 26 -7.06 16.77 4.01
CA HIS A 26 -7.29 17.44 5.30
C HIS A 26 -7.21 16.45 6.46
N PHE A 27 -8.02 15.38 6.45
CA PHE A 27 -8.02 14.39 7.53
C PHE A 27 -6.69 13.64 7.65
N LEU A 28 -6.03 13.35 6.52
CA LEU A 28 -4.68 12.77 6.54
C LEU A 28 -3.67 13.71 7.21
N GLY A 29 -3.75 15.01 6.94
CA GLY A 29 -2.90 16.03 7.56
C GLY A 29 -3.10 16.09 9.08
N GLU A 30 -4.34 16.09 9.55
CA GLU A 30 -4.65 16.05 10.98
C GLU A 30 -4.13 14.77 11.65
N ALA A 31 -4.38 13.61 11.02
CA ALA A 31 -3.85 12.33 11.51
C ALA A 31 -2.32 12.34 11.60
N ARG A 32 -1.63 12.93 10.61
CA ARG A 32 -0.16 13.04 10.60
C ARG A 32 0.37 13.86 11.78
N GLN A 33 -0.28 14.97 12.13
CA GLN A 33 0.13 15.79 13.28
C GLN A 33 0.02 15.02 14.59
N ILE A 34 -0.99 14.16 14.72
CA ILE A 34 -1.17 13.31 15.90
C ILE A 34 -0.11 12.20 15.91
N ALA A 35 0.13 11.55 14.76
CA ALA A 35 1.09 10.46 14.64
C ALA A 35 2.53 10.91 14.94
N ALA A 36 2.90 12.16 14.65
CA ALA A 36 4.21 12.72 14.99
C ALA A 36 4.51 12.72 16.50
N LYS A 37 3.47 12.65 17.34
CA LYS A 37 3.56 12.63 18.81
C LYS A 37 3.49 11.21 19.39
N VAL A 38 3.41 10.18 18.54
CA VAL A 38 3.22 8.78 18.96
C VAL A 38 4.45 7.96 18.53
N PRO A 39 5.08 7.21 19.45
CA PRO A 39 6.17 6.30 19.09
C PRO A 39 5.69 5.27 18.05
N ASP A 40 6.47 5.10 16.98
CA ASP A 40 6.17 4.09 15.96
C ASP A 40 6.34 2.68 16.53
N GLY A 41 5.52 1.72 16.05
CA GLY A 41 5.63 0.32 16.47
C GLY A 41 5.08 -0.03 17.86
N GLN A 42 4.53 0.93 18.62
CA GLN A 42 3.82 0.62 19.87
C GLN A 42 2.37 0.18 19.60
N CYS A 43 2.20 -1.10 19.33
CA CYS A 43 0.90 -1.77 19.27
C CYS A 43 0.26 -1.80 20.68
N TYR A 44 -0.73 -0.95 20.92
CA TYR A 44 -1.68 -1.17 22.01
C TYR A 44 -3.03 -1.49 21.36
N HIS A 45 -3.60 -2.65 21.67
CA HIS A 45 -4.93 -3.08 21.20
C HIS A 45 -5.11 -3.12 19.67
N SER A 46 -4.16 -3.71 18.93
CA SER A 46 -4.29 -4.03 17.50
C SER A 46 -4.31 -2.85 16.53
N SER A 47 -4.28 -1.59 17.00
CA SER A 47 -4.19 -0.40 16.15
C SER A 47 -2.74 0.07 16.04
N ILE A 48 -2.11 -0.19 14.90
CA ILE A 48 -0.82 0.40 14.53
C ILE A 48 -1.10 1.83 14.07
N PHE A 49 -1.23 2.76 15.02
CA PHE A 49 -1.30 4.18 14.71
C PHE A 49 0.04 4.84 15.04
N GLY A 50 0.68 5.39 14.02
CA GLY A 50 2.01 5.98 14.08
C GLY A 50 2.55 6.35 12.69
N PRO A 51 3.78 6.86 12.60
CA PRO A 51 4.41 7.28 11.34
C PRO A 51 4.32 6.25 10.21
N SER A 52 4.57 4.96 10.47
CA SER A 52 4.43 3.90 9.45
C SER A 52 3.00 3.76 8.92
N SER A 53 2.00 3.87 9.78
CA SER A 53 0.60 3.85 9.34
C SER A 53 0.24 5.07 8.49
N ILE A 54 0.80 6.26 8.77
CA ILE A 54 0.59 7.46 7.97
C ILE A 54 1.18 7.29 6.57
N ALA A 55 2.41 6.77 6.46
CA ALA A 55 3.03 6.51 5.16
C ALA A 55 2.19 5.51 4.33
N MET A 56 1.73 4.43 4.96
CA MET A 56 0.86 3.44 4.33
C MET A 56 -0.48 4.05 3.88
N GLN A 57 -1.19 4.77 4.76
CA GLN A 57 -2.49 5.36 4.42
C GLN A 57 -2.39 6.51 3.42
N HIS A 58 -1.34 7.34 3.47
CA HIS A 58 -1.12 8.38 2.47
C HIS A 58 -0.95 7.75 1.08
N THR A 59 -0.16 6.67 0.98
CA THR A 59 0.00 5.93 -0.28
C THR A 59 -1.35 5.42 -0.81
N ASP A 60 -2.15 4.77 0.04
CA ASP A 60 -3.49 4.25 -0.30
C ASP A 60 -4.46 5.37 -0.73
N ILE A 61 -4.50 6.49 0.01
CA ILE A 61 -5.33 7.66 -0.33
C ILE A 61 -4.95 8.22 -1.70
N ALA A 62 -3.66 8.42 -1.96
CA ALA A 62 -3.19 8.95 -3.24
C ALA A 62 -3.51 8.01 -4.41
N ILE A 63 -3.39 6.68 -4.20
CA ILE A 63 -3.83 5.68 -5.20
C ILE A 63 -5.33 5.81 -5.49
N ASN A 64 -6.17 5.90 -4.47
CA ASN A 64 -7.63 6.01 -4.64
C ASN A 64 -8.04 7.32 -5.33
N LEU A 65 -7.22 8.37 -5.22
CA LEU A 65 -7.39 9.64 -5.94
C LEU A 65 -6.77 9.63 -7.35
N GLY A 66 -6.09 8.56 -7.76
CA GLY A 66 -5.38 8.47 -9.04
C GLY A 66 -4.07 9.28 -9.10
N GLU A 67 -3.60 9.80 -7.98
CA GLU A 67 -2.41 10.66 -7.87
C GLU A 67 -1.13 9.82 -7.69
N PHE A 68 -0.77 9.00 -8.69
CA PHE A 68 0.33 8.03 -8.56
C PHE A 68 1.71 8.65 -8.29
N GLY A 69 1.94 9.91 -8.69
CA GLY A 69 3.15 10.65 -8.34
C GLY A 69 3.25 10.96 -6.84
N ASP A 70 2.14 11.37 -6.22
CA ASP A 70 2.06 11.59 -4.77
C ASP A 70 2.13 10.24 -4.03
N ALA A 71 1.46 9.21 -4.54
CA ALA A 71 1.56 7.86 -3.97
C ALA A 71 3.01 7.35 -3.95
N LEU A 72 3.78 7.59 -5.01
CA LEU A 72 5.20 7.22 -5.06
C LEU A 72 6.01 8.00 -4.03
N ALA A 73 5.79 9.31 -3.91
CA ALA A 73 6.46 10.14 -2.91
C ALA A 73 6.13 9.68 -1.47
N ALA A 74 4.84 9.46 -1.19
CA ALA A 74 4.34 8.98 0.10
C ALA A 74 4.93 7.61 0.46
N SER A 75 5.02 6.68 -0.48
CA SER A 75 5.57 5.35 -0.20
C SER A 75 7.04 5.37 0.24
N LYS A 76 7.80 6.39 -0.17
CA LYS A 76 9.20 6.57 0.22
C LYS A 76 9.37 7.13 1.62
N THR A 77 8.30 7.63 2.25
CA THR A 77 8.37 8.16 3.63
C THR A 77 8.23 7.07 4.69
N MET A 78 8.13 5.80 4.29
CA MET A 78 7.99 4.67 5.21
C MET A 78 9.22 4.52 6.13
N PRO A 79 9.07 4.72 7.46
CA PRO A 79 10.19 4.60 8.39
C PRO A 79 10.66 3.16 8.51
N GLY A 80 11.99 2.95 8.61
CA GLY A 80 12.59 1.65 8.92
C GLY A 80 12.17 0.50 7.99
N GLY A 81 11.77 0.80 6.75
CA GLY A 81 11.26 -0.20 5.81
C GLY A 81 9.94 -0.85 6.24
N GLY A 82 9.17 -0.19 7.12
CA GLY A 82 7.90 -0.70 7.64
C GLY A 82 8.07 -1.77 8.73
N SER A 83 9.20 -1.82 9.41
CA SER A 83 9.45 -2.76 10.52
C SER A 83 8.45 -2.62 11.68
N ALA A 84 7.86 -1.45 11.84
CA ALA A 84 6.79 -1.18 12.81
C ALA A 84 5.41 -1.69 12.37
N LEU A 85 5.22 -2.08 11.10
CA LEU A 85 3.98 -2.67 10.63
C LEU A 85 3.93 -4.16 10.96
N HIS A 86 2.75 -4.67 11.30
CA HIS A 86 2.52 -6.11 11.31
C HIS A 86 2.62 -6.66 9.87
N LEU A 87 2.89 -7.96 9.74
CA LEU A 87 3.15 -8.63 8.46
C LEU A 87 2.13 -8.29 7.36
N LEU A 88 0.83 -8.40 7.64
CA LEU A 88 -0.24 -8.11 6.68
C LEU A 88 -0.29 -6.63 6.25
N GLY A 89 -0.01 -5.69 7.17
CA GLY A 89 0.07 -4.26 6.86
C GLY A 89 1.25 -3.98 5.93
N LYS A 90 2.39 -4.62 6.19
CA LYS A 90 3.53 -4.56 5.28
C LYS A 90 3.20 -5.16 3.90
N CYS A 91 2.57 -6.33 3.86
CA CYS A 91 2.15 -6.96 2.60
C CYS A 91 1.17 -6.08 1.80
N ARG A 92 0.21 -5.44 2.49
CA ARG A 92 -0.70 -4.47 1.88
C ARG A 92 0.07 -3.30 1.29
N HIS A 93 0.93 -2.67 2.07
CA HIS A 93 1.73 -1.54 1.61
C HIS A 93 2.65 -1.90 0.43
N ASP A 94 3.30 -3.07 0.46
CA ASP A 94 4.14 -3.53 -0.64
C ASP A 94 3.34 -3.84 -1.92
N THR A 95 2.08 -4.27 -1.77
CA THR A 95 1.15 -4.44 -2.91
C THR A 95 0.73 -3.08 -3.49
N ASP A 96 0.45 -2.09 -2.64
CA ASP A 96 0.16 -0.71 -3.07
C ASP A 96 1.37 -0.11 -3.80
N ARG A 97 2.58 -0.32 -3.28
CA ARG A 97 3.84 0.08 -3.93
C ARG A 97 4.03 -0.59 -5.29
N ALA A 98 3.68 -1.88 -5.41
CA ALA A 98 3.74 -2.58 -6.68
C ALA A 98 2.78 -1.96 -7.72
N LEU A 99 1.56 -1.58 -7.31
CA LEU A 99 0.63 -0.85 -8.18
C LEU A 99 1.24 0.50 -8.61
N VAL A 100 1.79 1.26 -7.67
CA VAL A 100 2.41 2.56 -7.97
C VAL A 100 3.54 2.38 -8.98
N HIS A 101 4.45 1.43 -8.75
CA HIS A 101 5.55 1.15 -9.67
C HIS A 101 5.08 0.74 -11.06
N LEU A 102 4.05 -0.11 -11.16
CA LEU A 102 3.40 -0.44 -12.43
C LEU A 102 2.87 0.82 -13.13
N LYS A 103 2.13 1.68 -12.42
CA LYS A 103 1.52 2.89 -13.01
C LYS A 103 2.54 3.98 -13.34
N THR A 104 3.70 3.97 -12.70
CA THR A 104 4.83 4.86 -13.03
C THR A 104 5.85 4.24 -14.00
N GLY A 105 5.58 3.04 -14.52
CA GLY A 105 6.39 2.39 -15.58
C GLY A 105 7.57 1.53 -15.10
N ASP A 106 7.76 1.34 -13.79
CA ASP A 106 8.81 0.49 -13.23
C ASP A 106 8.27 -0.93 -12.98
N THR A 107 8.05 -1.66 -14.07
CA THR A 107 7.44 -3.00 -14.03
C THR A 107 8.30 -4.02 -13.28
N ASP A 108 9.62 -3.89 -13.32
CA ASP A 108 10.54 -4.82 -12.67
C ASP A 108 10.44 -4.72 -11.15
N LYS A 109 10.38 -3.49 -10.59
CA LYS A 109 10.15 -3.32 -9.16
C LYS A 109 8.76 -3.80 -8.75
N ALA A 110 7.74 -3.60 -9.59
CA ALA A 110 6.40 -4.12 -9.33
C ALA A 110 6.42 -5.66 -9.21
N VAL A 111 7.06 -6.37 -10.14
CA VAL A 111 7.22 -7.84 -10.10
C VAL A 111 8.00 -8.29 -8.86
N ALA A 112 9.09 -7.60 -8.52
CA ALA A 112 9.91 -7.93 -7.35
C ALA A 112 9.12 -7.80 -6.03
N LEU A 113 8.34 -6.72 -5.87
CA LEU A 113 7.50 -6.49 -4.70
C LEU A 113 6.40 -7.55 -4.57
N LEU A 114 5.71 -7.87 -5.68
CA LEU A 114 4.70 -8.93 -5.68
C LEU A 114 5.31 -10.30 -5.34
N SER A 115 6.51 -10.59 -5.86
CA SER A 115 7.22 -11.85 -5.58
C SER A 115 7.60 -11.96 -4.10
N SER A 116 8.12 -10.88 -3.50
CA SER A 116 8.42 -10.82 -2.08
C SER A 116 7.16 -11.02 -1.23
N THR A 117 6.07 -10.35 -1.60
CA THR A 117 4.78 -10.43 -0.90
C THR A 117 4.16 -11.83 -1.00
N ALA A 118 4.21 -12.45 -2.18
CA ALA A 118 3.71 -13.81 -2.41
C ALA A 118 4.49 -14.86 -1.60
N SER A 119 5.79 -14.65 -1.38
CA SER A 119 6.61 -15.53 -0.55
C SER A 119 6.38 -15.29 0.95
N ALA A 120 6.18 -14.04 1.37
CA ALA A 120 5.99 -13.69 2.78
C ALA A 120 4.61 -14.09 3.32
N ALA A 121 3.55 -13.94 2.52
CA ALA A 121 2.17 -14.22 2.94
C ALA A 121 1.36 -14.87 1.80
N PRO A 122 1.66 -16.12 1.41
CA PRO A 122 1.09 -16.76 0.22
C PRO A 122 -0.44 -16.86 0.25
N PHE A 123 -1.03 -17.27 1.37
CA PHE A 123 -2.49 -17.37 1.50
C PHE A 123 -3.17 -15.99 1.40
N TRP A 124 -2.60 -14.97 2.03
CA TRP A 124 -3.13 -13.61 1.92
C TRP A 124 -3.03 -13.11 0.48
N PHE A 125 -1.86 -13.27 -0.15
CA PHE A 125 -1.58 -12.83 -1.52
C PHE A 125 -2.54 -13.42 -2.56
N GLN A 126 -2.82 -14.73 -2.46
CA GLN A 126 -3.74 -15.43 -3.37
C GLN A 126 -5.19 -14.93 -3.26
N ASN A 127 -5.58 -14.46 -2.08
CA ASN A 127 -6.94 -13.97 -1.81
C ASN A 127 -7.11 -12.47 -2.07
N GLN A 128 -6.04 -11.72 -2.37
CA GLN A 128 -6.14 -10.29 -2.66
C GLN A 128 -6.53 -10.01 -4.11
N ARG A 129 -7.62 -9.24 -4.29
CA ARG A 129 -8.07 -8.78 -5.62
C ARG A 129 -7.04 -7.87 -6.30
N LEU A 130 -6.39 -6.99 -5.52
CA LEU A 130 -5.40 -6.06 -6.07
C LEU A 130 -4.19 -6.80 -6.65
N SER A 131 -3.67 -7.83 -5.96
CA SER A 131 -2.57 -8.67 -6.49
C SER A 131 -2.91 -9.28 -7.84
N LYS A 132 -4.13 -9.82 -7.99
CA LYS A 132 -4.61 -10.38 -9.28
C LYS A 132 -4.68 -9.30 -10.36
N SER A 133 -5.18 -8.11 -10.03
CA SER A 133 -5.27 -6.99 -10.96
C SER A 133 -3.89 -6.54 -11.45
N ILE A 134 -2.92 -6.36 -10.54
CA ILE A 134 -1.57 -5.91 -10.91
C ILE A 134 -0.87 -6.95 -11.78
N VAL A 135 -0.97 -8.24 -11.44
CA VAL A 135 -0.38 -9.31 -12.26
C VAL A 135 -1.00 -9.34 -13.66
N LYS A 136 -2.33 -9.19 -13.77
CA LYS A 136 -3.00 -9.11 -15.07
C LYS A 136 -2.53 -7.92 -15.90
N ASP A 137 -2.45 -6.73 -15.31
CA ASP A 137 -1.94 -5.54 -15.99
C ASP A 137 -0.48 -5.74 -16.44
N LEU A 138 0.37 -6.33 -15.60
CA LEU A 138 1.77 -6.61 -15.91
C LEU A 138 1.95 -7.60 -17.07
N LEU A 139 1.01 -8.54 -17.27
CA LEU A 139 1.04 -9.47 -18.41
C LEU A 139 0.83 -8.76 -19.76
N HIS A 140 0.30 -7.54 -19.76
CA HIS A 140 0.19 -6.70 -20.95
C HIS A 140 1.41 -5.79 -21.17
N THR A 141 2.46 -5.96 -20.39
CA THR A 141 3.72 -5.19 -20.49
C THR A 141 4.88 -6.09 -20.96
N PRO A 142 6.06 -5.53 -21.29
CA PRO A 142 7.26 -6.33 -21.58
C PRO A 142 7.67 -7.28 -20.45
N ALA A 143 7.26 -7.02 -19.20
CA ALA A 143 7.50 -7.90 -18.07
C ALA A 143 6.83 -9.28 -18.19
N SER A 144 5.86 -9.45 -19.11
CA SER A 144 5.22 -10.74 -19.44
C SER A 144 6.20 -11.88 -19.78
N LYS A 145 7.40 -11.54 -20.25
CA LYS A 145 8.47 -12.51 -20.56
C LYS A 145 9.23 -13.00 -19.31
N SER A 146 9.06 -12.35 -18.17
CA SER A 146 9.71 -12.72 -16.91
C SER A 146 9.17 -14.06 -16.38
N PRO A 147 10.03 -15.06 -16.12
CA PRO A 147 9.62 -16.29 -15.46
C PRO A 147 8.98 -16.06 -14.09
N GLN A 148 9.44 -15.04 -13.36
CA GLN A 148 8.89 -14.66 -12.05
C GLN A 148 7.44 -14.21 -12.18
N LEU A 149 7.13 -13.32 -13.13
CA LEU A 149 5.76 -12.89 -13.37
C LEU A 149 4.86 -14.04 -13.83
N ARG A 150 5.36 -14.93 -14.71
CA ARG A 150 4.61 -16.12 -15.14
C ARG A 150 4.33 -17.06 -13.97
N GLY A 151 5.28 -17.24 -13.05
CA GLY A 151 5.07 -18.00 -11.82
C GLY A 151 4.00 -17.39 -10.91
N LEU A 152 3.95 -16.06 -10.79
CA LEU A 152 2.89 -15.35 -10.06
C LEU A 152 1.53 -15.52 -10.73
N ALA A 153 1.47 -15.41 -12.06
CA ALA A 153 0.26 -15.60 -12.85
C ALA A 153 -0.37 -16.98 -12.63
N THR A 154 0.45 -18.04 -12.71
CA THR A 154 0.02 -19.42 -12.41
C THR A 154 -0.49 -19.56 -10.98
N LYS A 155 0.22 -19.02 -9.98
CA LYS A 155 -0.20 -19.08 -8.56
C LYS A 155 -1.53 -18.38 -8.31
N LEU A 156 -1.84 -17.32 -9.05
CA LEU A 156 -3.06 -16.54 -8.90
C LEU A 156 -4.21 -17.01 -9.80
N GLY A 157 -3.94 -17.95 -10.72
CA GLY A 157 -4.92 -18.42 -11.71
C GLY A 157 -5.34 -17.33 -12.70
N VAL A 158 -4.41 -16.46 -13.09
CA VAL A 158 -4.63 -15.40 -14.10
C VAL A 158 -3.77 -15.67 -15.32
N CYS A 159 -4.36 -15.55 -16.51
CA CYS A 159 -3.74 -15.84 -17.81
C CYS A 159 -3.63 -14.58 -18.67
#